data_AF-A0A7V3HUB5-F1
#
_entry.id   AF-A0A7V3HUB5-F1
#
_cell.length_a   1.000
_cell.length_b   1.000
_cell.length_c   1.000
_cell.angle_alpha   90.00
_cell.angle_beta   90.00
_cell.angle_gamma   90.00
#
_symmetry.space_group_name_H-M   'P 1'
#
loop_
_entity.id
_entity.type
_entity.pdbx_description
1 polymer ?
#
loop_
_entity_poly.entity_id
_entity_poly.type
_entity_poly.pdbx_seq_one_letter_code
_entity_poly.pdbx_strand_id
1 'polypeptide(L)'
;EDQRDLIISALGRKWELTFTTLVMFGGAIFAAFPLFYATSFGGAYYVWMAILFCFIIQAVAYEYRKKPNNFFGVKTYEFFLFINGSLGIILIGIALGTLFTGGNFIVNEMNLSHWTKASYGLEGALNWFNLAFGFMLFFLARLLGGLYLINTIDNAEIIKKVHNVLKYETGIFLVLFLYVIGNIITMQGYTYDPVTLVTSIGSMKYLENFLALPVVSGVFITGVVLLLLGLGIGIFSSSDKGIWSAGIGTVFVVASLFLILGYNNTAYYPSLSDIQSSLTIQNSSSSHYTLEAMSYVSLLVPFVLGYIVMAWRVMNREKITVDEVKNDPHHY
;
A
#
# COMPACT_ATOMS: atom_id res chain seq x y z
N GLU A 1 21.09 -4.53 21.48
CA GLU A 1 19.75 -5.14 21.50
C GLU A 1 18.70 -4.09 21.90
N ASP A 2 18.97 -3.28 22.94
CA ASP A 2 18.09 -2.19 23.41
C ASP A 2 17.58 -1.23 22.31
N GLN A 3 18.43 -0.83 21.35
CA GLN A 3 17.99 0.02 20.22
C GLN A 3 16.97 -0.69 19.31
N ARG A 4 17.11 -2.00 19.12
CA ARG A 4 16.22 -2.80 18.29
C ARG A 4 14.89 -3.03 19.00
N ASP A 5 14.95 -3.32 20.29
CA ASP A 5 13.76 -3.41 21.15
C ASP A 5 12.97 -2.11 21.09
N LEU A 6 13.63 -0.96 21.26
CA LEU A 6 12.98 0.35 21.18
C LEU A 6 12.25 0.59 19.85
N ILE A 7 12.87 0.23 18.71
CA ILE A 7 12.25 0.35 17.39
C ILE A 7 11.04 -0.59 17.25
N ILE A 8 11.20 -1.86 17.66
CA ILE A 8 10.14 -2.87 17.54
C ILE A 8 8.95 -2.52 18.44
N SER A 9 9.18 -2.10 19.69
CA SER A 9 8.11 -1.70 20.60
C SER A 9 7.39 -0.43 20.10
N ALA A 10 8.12 0.55 19.53
CA ALA A 10 7.52 1.75 18.95
C ALA A 10 6.58 1.47 17.77
N LEU A 11 6.88 0.44 16.97
CA LEU A 11 6.02 -0.02 15.88
C LEU A 11 4.90 -0.93 16.39
N GLY A 12 5.23 -1.84 17.32
CA GLY A 12 4.32 -2.80 17.93
C GLY A 12 3.16 -2.12 18.66
N ARG A 13 3.37 -0.97 19.30
CA ARG A 13 2.29 -0.23 19.96
C ARG A 13 1.12 0.13 19.02
N LYS A 14 1.35 0.19 17.71
CA LYS A 14 0.37 0.68 16.71
C LYS A 14 0.01 -0.30 15.61
N TRP A 15 0.67 -1.45 15.52
CA TRP A 15 0.53 -2.34 14.37
C TRP A 15 -0.94 -2.78 14.17
N GLU A 16 -1.65 -3.04 15.26
CA GLU A 16 -3.07 -3.44 15.24
C GLU A 16 -3.98 -2.40 14.59
N LEU A 17 -3.76 -1.11 14.88
CA LEU A 17 -4.55 -0.02 14.29
C LEU A 17 -4.39 -0.01 12.77
N THR A 18 -3.16 -0.15 12.27
CA THR A 18 -2.91 -0.20 10.82
C THR A 18 -3.48 -1.46 10.18
N PHE A 19 -3.51 -2.58 10.91
CA PHE A 19 -4.08 -3.84 10.42
C PHE A 19 -5.59 -3.73 10.17
N THR A 20 -6.33 -3.03 11.03
CA THR A 20 -7.77 -2.80 10.81
C THR A 20 -8.07 -2.04 9.51
N THR A 21 -7.16 -1.15 9.09
CA THR A 21 -7.31 -0.42 7.82
C THR A 21 -7.12 -1.34 6.63
N LEU A 22 -6.20 -2.30 6.71
CA LEU A 22 -5.99 -3.32 5.66
C LEU A 22 -7.22 -4.24 5.53
N VAL A 23 -7.80 -4.67 6.67
CA VAL A 23 -9.02 -5.49 6.67
C VAL A 23 -10.20 -4.70 6.12
N MET A 24 -10.35 -3.42 6.49
CA MET A 24 -11.36 -2.53 5.94
C MET A 24 -11.22 -2.39 4.42
N PHE A 25 -10.00 -2.22 3.92
CA PHE A 25 -9.72 -2.16 2.48
C PHE A 25 -10.20 -3.43 1.75
N GLY A 26 -9.84 -4.62 2.26
CA GLY A 26 -10.30 -5.89 1.68
C GLY A 26 -11.82 -6.04 1.70
N GLY A 27 -12.45 -5.73 2.85
CA GLY A 27 -13.91 -5.78 3.00
C GLY A 27 -14.66 -4.78 2.12
N ALA A 28 -14.13 -3.56 1.98
CA ALA A 28 -14.71 -2.53 1.12
C ALA A 28 -14.64 -2.93 -0.36
N ILE A 29 -13.53 -3.52 -0.81
CA ILE A 29 -13.41 -4.07 -2.18
C ILE A 29 -14.39 -5.22 -2.38
N PHE A 30 -14.50 -6.13 -1.43
CA PHE A 30 -15.47 -7.23 -1.50
C PHE A 30 -16.91 -6.72 -1.64
N ALA A 31 -17.28 -5.67 -0.89
CA ALA A 31 -18.62 -5.11 -0.90
C ALA A 31 -18.90 -4.22 -2.12
N ALA A 32 -17.91 -3.43 -2.60
CA ALA A 32 -18.09 -2.51 -3.71
C ALA A 32 -17.85 -3.16 -5.09
N PHE A 33 -16.86 -4.05 -5.19
CA PHE A 33 -16.39 -4.66 -6.43
C PHE A 33 -16.22 -6.19 -6.29
N PRO A 34 -17.32 -6.94 -6.06
CA PRO A 34 -17.25 -8.37 -5.75
C PRO A 34 -16.62 -9.20 -6.87
N LEU A 35 -16.86 -8.85 -8.14
CA LEU A 35 -16.28 -9.57 -9.28
C LEU A 35 -14.76 -9.40 -9.33
N PHE A 36 -14.25 -8.20 -9.07
CA PHE A 36 -12.82 -7.97 -8.97
C PHE A 36 -12.21 -8.66 -7.76
N TYR A 37 -12.90 -8.62 -6.61
CA TYR A 37 -12.47 -9.36 -5.44
C TYR A 37 -12.29 -10.86 -5.77
N ALA A 38 -13.30 -11.49 -6.38
CA ALA A 38 -13.24 -12.89 -6.76
C ALA A 38 -12.13 -13.18 -7.79
N THR A 39 -12.01 -12.33 -8.82
CA THR A 39 -11.03 -12.50 -9.90
C THR A 39 -9.59 -12.33 -9.39
N SER A 40 -9.34 -11.32 -8.56
CA SER A 40 -8.00 -11.02 -8.05
C SER A 40 -7.61 -11.96 -6.91
N PHE A 41 -8.40 -12.00 -5.81
CA PHE A 41 -8.07 -12.79 -4.63
C PHE A 41 -8.21 -14.30 -4.88
N GLY A 42 -9.23 -14.71 -5.65
CA GLY A 42 -9.42 -16.10 -6.03
C GLY A 42 -8.51 -16.57 -7.16
N GLY A 43 -8.17 -15.68 -8.11
CA GLY A 43 -7.36 -16.02 -9.26
C GLY A 43 -5.85 -15.97 -9.01
N ALA A 44 -5.33 -14.87 -8.47
CA ALA A 44 -3.91 -14.72 -8.10
C ALA A 44 -3.59 -15.41 -6.76
N TYR A 45 -4.09 -16.64 -6.59
CA TYR A 45 -4.15 -17.36 -5.33
C TYR A 45 -2.81 -17.46 -4.61
N TYR A 46 -1.74 -17.87 -5.30
CA TYR A 46 -0.44 -18.08 -4.64
C TYR A 46 0.19 -16.78 -4.14
N VAL A 47 -0.01 -15.67 -4.86
CA VAL A 47 0.48 -14.36 -4.42
C VAL A 47 -0.28 -13.91 -3.17
N TRP A 48 -1.60 -13.98 -3.18
CA TRP A 48 -2.41 -13.60 -2.03
C TRP A 48 -2.19 -14.50 -0.81
N MET A 49 -1.96 -15.79 -1.01
CA MET A 49 -1.57 -16.69 0.07
C MET A 49 -0.20 -16.32 0.66
N ALA A 50 0.79 -15.99 -0.19
CA ALA A 50 2.10 -15.54 0.29
C ALA A 50 1.99 -14.23 1.10
N ILE A 51 1.17 -13.27 0.62
CA ILE A 51 0.86 -12.04 1.35
C ILE A 51 0.22 -12.36 2.71
N LEU A 52 -0.82 -13.21 2.72
CA LEU A 52 -1.52 -13.63 3.95
C LEU A 52 -0.55 -14.24 4.97
N PHE A 53 0.31 -15.17 4.54
CA PHE A 53 1.31 -15.76 5.43
C PHE A 53 2.29 -14.73 5.97
N CYS A 54 2.72 -13.75 5.16
CA CYS A 54 3.56 -12.65 5.62
C CYS A 54 2.89 -11.84 6.75
N PHE A 55 1.56 -11.63 6.70
CA PHE A 55 0.83 -10.93 7.75
C PHE A 55 0.55 -11.81 8.98
N ILE A 56 0.30 -13.11 8.80
CA ILE A 56 0.14 -14.06 9.92
C ILE A 56 1.43 -14.10 10.76
N ILE A 57 2.59 -14.27 10.12
CA ILE A 57 3.85 -14.33 10.85
C ILE A 57 4.19 -13.00 11.53
N GLN A 58 3.72 -11.86 11.00
CA GLN A 58 3.88 -10.55 11.64
C GLN A 58 3.13 -10.47 12.97
N ALA A 59 1.85 -10.84 12.98
CA ALA A 59 1.02 -10.80 14.19
C ALA A 59 1.60 -11.71 15.28
N VAL A 60 1.99 -12.93 14.91
CA VAL A 60 2.67 -13.88 15.80
C VAL A 60 4.00 -13.32 16.29
N ALA A 61 4.76 -12.65 15.42
CA ALA A 61 6.06 -12.10 15.79
C ALA A 61 6.00 -10.93 16.75
N TYR A 62 5.01 -10.04 16.66
CA TYR A 62 4.83 -9.05 17.71
C TYR A 62 4.45 -9.74 19.03
N GLU A 63 3.41 -10.58 19.04
CA GLU A 63 2.87 -11.14 20.29
C GLU A 63 3.86 -12.06 21.06
N TYR A 64 4.62 -12.90 20.36
CA TYR A 64 5.40 -13.97 21.00
C TYR A 64 6.90 -13.69 21.15
N ARG A 65 7.42 -12.59 20.59
CA ARG A 65 8.86 -12.29 20.58
C ARG A 65 9.49 -12.27 21.97
N LYS A 66 8.87 -11.58 22.95
CA LYS A 66 9.37 -11.41 24.33
C LYS A 66 8.60 -12.20 25.38
N LYS A 67 7.65 -13.07 24.99
CA LYS A 67 6.90 -13.88 25.96
C LYS A 67 7.82 -14.84 26.74
N PRO A 68 7.52 -15.10 28.02
CA PRO A 68 8.23 -16.12 28.78
C PRO A 68 8.06 -17.50 28.12
N ASN A 69 9.10 -18.33 28.17
CA ASN A 69 9.17 -19.63 27.51
C ASN A 69 9.02 -19.58 25.98
N ASN A 70 9.58 -18.55 25.35
CA ASN A 70 9.61 -18.44 23.89
C ASN A 70 10.29 -19.67 23.23
N PHE A 71 9.50 -20.49 22.54
CA PHE A 71 9.92 -21.75 21.91
C PHE A 71 10.94 -21.57 20.76
N PHE A 72 10.75 -20.55 19.89
CA PHE A 72 11.58 -20.34 18.70
C PHE A 72 12.73 -19.34 18.90
N GLY A 73 12.74 -18.64 20.03
CA GLY A 73 13.73 -17.61 20.37
C GLY A 73 13.53 -16.27 19.63
N VAL A 74 14.03 -15.19 20.24
CA VAL A 74 13.81 -13.79 19.80
C VAL A 74 14.23 -13.55 18.35
N LYS A 75 15.39 -14.09 17.93
CA LYS A 75 15.93 -13.88 16.57
C LYS A 75 15.03 -14.42 15.46
N THR A 76 14.29 -15.48 15.73
CA THR A 76 13.37 -16.09 14.75
C THR A 76 12.17 -15.17 14.49
N TYR A 77 11.57 -14.59 15.54
CA TYR A 77 10.49 -13.61 15.36
C TYR A 77 10.97 -12.31 14.75
N GLU A 78 12.19 -11.87 15.07
CA GLU A 78 12.80 -10.73 14.38
C GLU A 78 12.99 -10.99 12.89
N PHE A 79 13.30 -12.23 12.51
CA PHE A 79 13.36 -12.64 11.12
C PHE A 79 11.96 -12.67 10.46
N PHE A 80 10.92 -13.11 11.18
CA PHE A 80 9.54 -13.02 10.69
C PHE A 80 9.10 -11.57 10.46
N LEU A 81 9.42 -10.64 11.37
CA LEU A 81 9.19 -9.21 11.17
C LEU A 81 9.96 -8.68 9.94
N PHE A 82 11.18 -9.16 9.72
CA PHE A 82 11.95 -8.81 8.52
C PHE A 82 11.28 -9.33 7.24
N ILE A 83 10.82 -10.58 7.20
CA ILE A 83 10.10 -11.14 6.04
C ILE A 83 8.86 -10.29 5.74
N ASN A 84 8.03 -10.01 6.74
CA ASN A 84 6.83 -9.20 6.56
C ASN A 84 7.18 -7.79 6.06
N GLY A 85 8.10 -7.10 6.75
CA GLY A 85 8.51 -5.73 6.41
C GLY A 85 9.29 -5.60 5.10
N SER A 86 9.62 -6.72 4.44
CA SER A 86 10.24 -6.75 3.12
C SER A 86 9.34 -7.42 2.09
N LEU A 87 9.33 -8.75 2.07
CA LEU A 87 8.59 -9.57 1.11
C LEU A 87 7.10 -9.24 1.09
N GLY A 88 6.46 -9.03 2.25
CA GLY A 88 5.05 -8.69 2.32
C GLY A 88 4.71 -7.39 1.57
N ILE A 89 5.52 -6.35 1.77
CA ILE A 89 5.33 -5.04 1.11
C ILE A 89 5.62 -5.14 -0.39
N ILE A 90 6.68 -5.86 -0.77
CA ILE A 90 7.04 -6.05 -2.19
C ILE A 90 5.92 -6.80 -2.92
N LEU A 91 5.38 -7.87 -2.33
CA LEU A 91 4.30 -8.65 -2.93
C LEU A 91 3.01 -7.82 -3.09
N ILE A 92 2.64 -7.01 -2.08
CA ILE A 92 1.52 -6.07 -2.21
C ILE A 92 1.76 -5.12 -3.37
N GLY A 93 2.97 -4.57 -3.51
CA GLY A 93 3.24 -3.65 -4.60
C GLY A 93 3.27 -4.31 -5.97
N ILE A 94 3.72 -5.55 -6.08
CA ILE A 94 3.57 -6.34 -7.32
C ILE A 94 2.09 -6.53 -7.65
N ALA A 95 1.26 -6.89 -6.67
CA ALA A 95 -0.18 -7.07 -6.84
C ALA A 95 -0.92 -5.76 -7.17
N LEU A 96 -0.46 -4.61 -6.68
CA LEU A 96 -0.98 -3.30 -7.09
C LEU A 96 -0.48 -2.90 -8.48
N GLY A 97 0.75 -3.27 -8.84
CA GLY A 97 1.30 -3.06 -10.17
C GLY A 97 0.50 -3.76 -11.27
N THR A 98 -0.06 -4.94 -10.98
CA THR A 98 -0.93 -5.66 -11.94
C THR A 98 -2.23 -4.93 -12.25
N LEU A 99 -2.65 -3.93 -11.47
CA LEU A 99 -3.75 -3.06 -11.87
C LEU A 99 -3.42 -2.26 -13.13
N PHE A 100 -2.15 -1.91 -13.33
CA PHE A 100 -1.68 -1.24 -14.54
C PHE A 100 -1.35 -2.22 -15.66
N THR A 101 -0.65 -3.32 -15.36
CA THR A 101 -0.17 -4.27 -16.38
C THR A 101 -1.18 -5.34 -16.77
N GLY A 102 -2.24 -5.51 -15.98
CA GLY A 102 -3.23 -6.57 -16.14
C GLY A 102 -2.86 -7.92 -15.53
N GLY A 103 -3.84 -8.82 -15.52
CA GLY A 103 -3.75 -10.21 -15.06
C GLY A 103 -4.16 -11.22 -16.13
N ASN A 104 -3.80 -12.49 -15.95
CA ASN A 104 -4.13 -13.56 -16.90
C ASN A 104 -5.42 -14.27 -16.46
N PHE A 105 -6.57 -13.69 -16.77
CA PHE A 105 -7.88 -14.23 -16.37
C PHE A 105 -8.93 -14.05 -17.48
N ILE A 106 -10.01 -14.81 -17.41
CA ILE A 106 -11.18 -14.67 -18.29
C ILE A 106 -12.42 -14.60 -17.40
N VAL A 107 -13.41 -13.82 -17.80
CA VAL A 107 -14.73 -13.74 -17.16
C VAL A 107 -15.77 -14.14 -18.18
N ASN A 108 -16.62 -15.11 -17.86
CA ASN A 108 -17.69 -15.53 -18.75
C ASN A 108 -18.94 -14.64 -18.58
N GLU A 109 -19.94 -14.85 -19.44
CA GLU A 109 -21.22 -14.11 -19.41
C GLU A 109 -22.01 -14.26 -18.09
N MET A 110 -21.71 -15.30 -17.29
CA MET A 110 -22.31 -15.53 -15.97
C MET A 110 -21.50 -14.91 -14.83
N ASN A 111 -20.52 -14.03 -15.12
CA ASN A 111 -19.62 -13.42 -14.14
C ASN A 111 -18.79 -14.43 -13.32
N LEU A 112 -18.49 -15.59 -13.90
CA LEU A 112 -17.54 -16.53 -13.32
C LEU A 112 -16.15 -16.25 -13.89
N SER A 113 -15.21 -15.94 -13.00
CA SER A 113 -13.81 -15.67 -13.34
C SER A 113 -12.95 -16.93 -13.25
N HIS A 114 -12.05 -17.11 -14.21
CA HIS A 114 -11.05 -18.18 -14.20
C HIS A 114 -9.65 -17.63 -14.51
N TRP A 115 -8.66 -18.01 -13.70
CA TRP A 115 -7.26 -17.65 -13.93
C TRP A 115 -6.63 -18.60 -14.95
N THR A 116 -6.03 -18.08 -16.02
CA THR A 116 -5.62 -18.90 -17.18
C THR A 116 -4.23 -19.51 -17.03
N LYS A 117 -3.37 -18.96 -16.17
CA LYS A 117 -2.01 -19.48 -15.94
C LYS A 117 -1.94 -20.37 -14.71
N ALA A 118 -1.20 -21.48 -14.83
CA ALA A 118 -0.94 -22.40 -13.72
C ALA A 118 -0.11 -21.80 -12.57
N SER A 119 0.50 -20.63 -12.79
CA SER A 119 1.26 -19.90 -11.78
C SER A 119 0.40 -19.10 -10.80
N TYR A 120 -0.92 -19.01 -11.03
CA TYR A 120 -1.91 -18.35 -10.16
C TYR A 120 -1.40 -17.04 -9.52
N GLY A 121 -0.92 -16.12 -10.37
CA GLY A 121 -0.49 -14.77 -10.00
C GLY A 121 1.01 -14.58 -9.83
N LEU A 122 1.80 -15.64 -9.61
CA LEU A 122 3.26 -15.52 -9.42
C LEU A 122 3.97 -14.94 -10.65
N GLU A 123 3.37 -15.08 -11.84
CA GLU A 123 3.87 -14.47 -13.06
C GLU A 123 3.90 -12.93 -13.00
N GLY A 124 3.10 -12.32 -12.12
CA GLY A 124 3.11 -10.87 -11.90
C GLY A 124 4.50 -10.38 -11.48
N ALA A 125 5.27 -11.20 -10.75
CA ALA A 125 6.64 -10.90 -10.34
C ALA A 125 7.66 -11.02 -11.49
N LEU A 126 7.29 -11.55 -12.66
CA LEU A 126 8.18 -11.59 -13.83
C LEU A 126 8.13 -10.29 -14.64
N ASN A 127 7.14 -9.44 -14.38
CA ASN A 127 7.02 -8.15 -15.04
C ASN A 127 7.90 -7.10 -14.34
N TRP A 128 8.82 -6.49 -15.10
CA TRP A 128 9.76 -5.50 -14.58
C TRP A 128 9.09 -4.26 -13.99
N PHE A 129 7.96 -3.81 -14.55
CA PHE A 129 7.19 -2.72 -14.00
C PHE A 129 6.61 -3.09 -12.63
N ASN A 130 6.00 -4.27 -12.51
CA ASN A 130 5.40 -4.73 -11.23
C ASN A 130 6.47 -4.93 -10.15
N LEU A 131 7.63 -5.47 -10.50
CA LEU A 131 8.77 -5.56 -9.60
C LEU A 131 9.24 -4.18 -9.14
N ALA A 132 9.43 -3.25 -10.08
CA ALA A 132 9.83 -1.88 -9.75
C ALA A 132 8.80 -1.19 -8.85
N PHE A 133 7.51 -1.41 -9.08
CA PHE A 133 6.42 -0.91 -8.22
C PHE A 133 6.48 -1.51 -6.82
N GLY A 134 6.73 -2.83 -6.71
CA GLY A 134 6.95 -3.54 -5.44
C GLY A 134 8.12 -2.95 -4.64
N PHE A 135 9.29 -2.79 -5.27
CA PHE A 135 10.45 -2.20 -4.62
C PHE A 135 10.26 -0.72 -4.30
N MET A 136 9.59 0.04 -5.18
CA MET A 136 9.24 1.44 -4.92
C MET A 136 8.42 1.56 -3.64
N LEU A 137 7.38 0.74 -3.46
CA LEU A 137 6.57 0.73 -2.25
C LEU A 137 7.35 0.26 -1.02
N PHE A 138 8.24 -0.72 -1.16
CA PHE A 138 9.12 -1.15 -0.08
C PHE A 138 9.99 0.00 0.44
N PHE A 139 10.68 0.73 -0.45
CA PHE A 139 11.47 1.89 -0.04
C PHE A 139 10.61 3.03 0.48
N LEU A 140 9.45 3.30 -0.12
CA LEU A 140 8.51 4.31 0.38
C LEU A 140 8.08 4.01 1.82
N ALA A 141 7.70 2.76 2.11
CA ALA A 141 7.31 2.34 3.45
C ALA A 141 8.45 2.50 4.46
N ARG A 142 9.70 2.18 4.06
CA ARG A 142 10.88 2.38 4.91
C ARG A 142 11.19 3.86 5.16
N LEU A 143 11.05 4.71 4.15
CA LEU A 143 11.25 6.15 4.29
C LEU A 143 10.22 6.76 5.24
N LEU A 144 8.94 6.42 5.06
CA LEU A 144 7.87 6.86 5.98
C LEU A 144 8.07 6.30 7.39
N GLY A 145 8.47 5.03 7.51
CA GLY A 145 8.85 4.42 8.78
C GLY A 145 10.01 5.15 9.46
N GLY A 146 11.04 5.55 8.71
CA GLY A 146 12.16 6.34 9.21
C GLY A 146 11.72 7.72 9.73
N LEU A 147 10.92 8.46 8.94
CA LEU A 147 10.36 9.74 9.37
C LEU A 147 9.48 9.59 10.62
N TYR A 148 8.73 8.50 10.71
CA TYR A 148 7.94 8.17 11.90
C TYR A 148 8.83 7.92 13.14
N LEU A 149 9.93 7.18 12.99
CA LEU A 149 10.87 6.91 14.08
C LEU A 149 11.53 8.21 14.59
N ILE A 150 11.91 9.13 13.68
CA ILE A 150 12.44 10.45 14.05
C ILE A 150 11.42 11.25 14.88
N ASN A 151 10.12 11.15 14.52
CA ASN A 151 9.06 11.84 15.24
C ASN A 151 8.75 11.24 16.62
N THR A 152 8.92 9.92 16.77
CA THR A 152 8.36 9.16 17.91
C THR A 152 9.38 8.77 18.97
N ILE A 153 10.63 8.48 18.59
CA ILE A 153 11.67 7.96 19.50
C ILE A 153 12.56 9.10 19.99
N ASP A 154 12.87 9.11 21.29
CA ASP A 154 13.86 10.03 21.87
C ASP A 154 15.21 9.33 22.08
N ASN A 155 15.92 9.07 20.97
CA ASN A 155 17.27 8.49 21.00
C ASN A 155 18.13 9.07 19.88
N ALA A 156 19.10 9.91 20.25
CA ALA A 156 19.94 10.63 19.29
C ALA A 156 20.75 9.71 18.35
N GLU A 157 21.17 8.54 18.83
CA GLU A 157 21.95 7.61 18.01
C GLU A 157 21.09 6.94 16.93
N ILE A 158 19.87 6.52 17.29
CA ILE A 158 18.89 5.96 16.35
C ILE A 158 18.50 7.02 15.32
N ILE A 159 18.16 8.22 15.77
CA ILE A 159 17.78 9.35 14.88
C ILE A 159 18.89 9.63 13.86
N LYS A 160 20.16 9.69 14.31
CA LYS A 160 21.32 9.88 13.43
C LYS A 160 21.47 8.76 12.39
N LYS A 161 21.28 7.50 12.80
CA LYS A 161 21.28 6.34 11.88
C LYS A 161 20.15 6.44 10.85
N VAL A 162 18.94 6.81 11.29
CA VAL A 162 17.79 6.96 10.41
C VAL A 162 18.01 8.08 9.38
N HIS A 163 18.53 9.24 9.78
CA HIS A 163 18.89 10.31 8.83
C HIS A 163 19.86 9.85 7.74
N ASN A 164 20.85 9.01 8.09
CA ASN A 164 21.78 8.46 7.11
C ASN A 164 21.09 7.47 6.16
N VAL A 165 20.22 6.60 6.68
CA VAL A 165 19.43 5.67 5.86
C VAL A 165 18.51 6.43 4.90
N LEU A 166 17.82 7.48 5.37
CA LEU A 166 16.94 8.30 4.55
C LEU A 166 17.65 8.90 3.33
N LYS A 167 18.92 9.32 3.47
CA LYS A 167 19.72 9.87 2.35
C LYS A 167 19.90 8.86 1.22
N TYR A 168 20.36 7.65 1.55
CA TYR A 168 20.63 6.62 0.56
C TYR A 168 19.34 6.04 -0.03
N GLU A 169 18.36 5.74 0.82
CA GLU A 169 17.10 5.14 0.39
C GLU A 169 16.23 6.09 -0.42
N THR A 170 16.30 7.40 -0.17
CA THR A 170 15.59 8.39 -0.99
C THR A 170 16.12 8.39 -2.42
N GLY A 171 17.44 8.25 -2.62
CA GLY A 171 18.00 8.14 -3.97
C GLY A 171 17.46 6.92 -4.72
N ILE A 172 17.44 5.75 -4.07
CA ILE A 172 16.91 4.51 -4.66
C ILE A 172 15.41 4.63 -4.95
N PHE A 173 14.65 5.15 -3.98
CA PHE A 173 13.22 5.40 -4.13
C PHE A 173 12.93 6.33 -5.30
N LEU A 174 13.67 7.43 -5.46
CA LEU A 174 13.46 8.38 -6.56
C LEU A 174 13.70 7.76 -7.93
N VAL A 175 14.76 6.94 -8.08
CA VAL A 175 15.01 6.24 -9.35
C VAL A 175 13.85 5.30 -9.68
N LEU A 176 13.39 4.51 -8.72
CA LEU A 176 12.25 3.61 -8.91
C LEU A 176 10.94 4.37 -9.17
N PHE A 177 10.69 5.44 -8.42
CA PHE A 177 9.52 6.29 -8.55
C PHE A 177 9.45 6.94 -9.93
N LEU A 178 10.55 7.54 -10.41
CA LEU A 178 10.62 8.13 -11.74
C LEU A 178 10.46 7.08 -12.84
N TYR A 179 11.05 5.89 -12.66
CA TYR A 179 10.84 4.76 -13.57
C TYR A 179 9.37 4.35 -13.64
N VAL A 180 8.71 4.16 -12.48
CA VAL A 180 7.29 3.77 -12.42
C VAL A 180 6.40 4.84 -13.05
N ILE A 181 6.55 6.12 -12.67
CA ILE A 181 5.73 7.19 -13.22
C ILE A 181 5.98 7.39 -14.73
N GLY A 182 7.23 7.33 -15.18
CA GLY A 182 7.57 7.40 -16.60
C GLY A 182 6.91 6.27 -17.41
N ASN A 183 6.90 5.05 -16.87
CA ASN A 183 6.17 3.93 -17.47
C ASN A 183 4.65 4.14 -17.43
N ILE A 184 4.06 4.62 -16.34
CA ILE A 184 2.61 4.89 -16.26
C ILE A 184 2.19 5.90 -17.34
N ILE A 185 2.96 6.96 -17.52
CA ILE A 185 2.66 8.00 -18.52
C ILE A 185 2.74 7.44 -19.96
N THR A 186 3.63 6.50 -20.23
CA THR A 186 3.90 6.00 -21.59
C THR A 186 3.22 4.68 -21.92
N MET A 187 2.75 3.93 -20.92
CA MET A 187 2.18 2.61 -21.12
C MET A 187 0.81 2.67 -21.81
N GLN A 188 0.52 1.59 -22.52
CA GLN A 188 -0.80 1.35 -23.06
C GLN A 188 -1.76 1.05 -21.90
N GLY A 189 -3.02 1.44 -22.07
CA GLY A 189 -4.08 1.11 -21.12
C GLY A 189 -5.35 0.73 -21.86
N TYR A 190 -6.30 0.20 -21.10
CA TYR A 190 -7.52 -0.39 -21.65
C TYR A 190 -8.64 0.60 -21.47
N THR A 191 -9.22 1.05 -22.59
CA THR A 191 -10.36 1.97 -22.60
C THR A 191 -11.61 1.21 -23.02
N TYR A 192 -12.74 1.52 -22.43
CA TYR A 192 -14.01 0.94 -22.83
C TYR A 192 -14.98 2.01 -23.31
N ASP A 193 -15.88 1.63 -24.19
CA ASP A 193 -17.02 2.45 -24.57
C ASP A 193 -18.14 2.25 -23.52
N PRO A 194 -18.63 3.30 -22.84
CA PRO A 194 -19.66 3.18 -21.81
C PRO A 194 -21.02 2.70 -22.33
N VAL A 195 -21.27 2.77 -23.64
CA VAL A 195 -22.52 2.32 -24.27
C VAL A 195 -22.42 0.87 -24.72
N THR A 196 -21.38 0.53 -25.48
CA THR A 196 -21.22 -0.82 -26.03
C THR A 196 -20.49 -1.80 -25.10
N LEU A 197 -19.85 -1.28 -24.05
CA LEU A 197 -18.98 -2.01 -23.11
C LEU A 197 -17.80 -2.74 -23.76
N VAL A 198 -17.53 -2.46 -25.04
CA VAL A 198 -16.40 -3.05 -25.75
C VAL A 198 -15.12 -2.40 -25.25
N THR A 199 -14.19 -3.24 -24.80
CA THR A 199 -12.86 -2.81 -24.35
C THR A 199 -11.88 -2.82 -25.52
N SER A 200 -11.07 -1.77 -25.63
CA SER A 200 -10.04 -1.58 -26.65
C SER A 200 -8.76 -1.07 -26.02
N ILE A 201 -7.64 -1.22 -26.74
CA ILE A 201 -6.33 -0.79 -26.25
C ILE A 201 -6.07 0.65 -26.73
N GLY A 202 -5.84 1.56 -25.79
CA GLY A 202 -5.42 2.94 -26.03
C GLY A 202 -3.92 3.12 -25.77
N SER A 203 -3.25 3.87 -26.64
CA SER A 203 -1.86 4.28 -26.43
C SER A 203 -1.79 5.39 -25.38
N MET A 204 -0.84 5.34 -24.44
CA MET A 204 -0.62 6.38 -23.42
C MET A 204 -1.88 6.74 -22.61
N LYS A 205 -2.77 5.76 -22.37
CA LYS A 205 -4.09 5.98 -21.78
C LYS A 205 -4.04 6.69 -20.42
N TYR A 206 -3.07 6.36 -19.56
CA TYR A 206 -2.99 7.00 -18.24
C TYR A 206 -2.51 8.46 -18.32
N LEU A 207 -1.70 8.81 -19.32
CA LEU A 207 -1.38 10.22 -19.60
C LEU A 207 -2.62 10.97 -20.06
N GLU A 208 -3.40 10.39 -20.97
CA GLU A 208 -4.68 10.98 -21.37
C GLU A 208 -5.60 11.20 -20.17
N ASN A 209 -5.63 10.25 -19.22
CA ASN A 209 -6.40 10.39 -17.99
C ASN A 209 -5.90 11.55 -17.11
N PHE A 210 -4.59 11.72 -16.95
CA PHE A 210 -4.04 12.87 -16.25
C PHE A 210 -4.41 14.20 -16.96
N LEU A 211 -4.34 14.25 -18.28
CA LEU A 211 -4.68 15.45 -19.04
C LEU A 211 -6.19 15.76 -18.99
N ALA A 212 -7.04 14.74 -19.03
CA ALA A 212 -8.49 14.87 -18.97
C ALA A 212 -9.01 15.21 -17.56
N LEU A 213 -8.27 14.84 -16.51
CA LEU A 213 -8.65 15.05 -15.11
C LEU A 213 -7.69 16.04 -14.42
N PRO A 214 -7.80 17.36 -14.71
CA PRO A 214 -6.85 18.36 -14.22
C PRO A 214 -6.80 18.46 -12.69
N VAL A 215 -7.92 18.22 -12.01
CA VAL A 215 -7.98 18.18 -10.53
C VAL A 215 -7.15 17.02 -9.99
N VAL A 216 -7.27 15.82 -10.58
CA VAL A 216 -6.50 14.64 -10.16
C VAL A 216 -5.00 14.86 -10.42
N SER A 217 -4.65 15.45 -11.56
CA SER A 217 -3.27 15.85 -11.87
C SER A 217 -2.71 16.87 -10.87
N GLY A 218 -3.50 17.88 -10.50
CA GLY A 218 -3.10 18.87 -9.50
C GLY A 218 -2.86 18.25 -8.12
N VAL A 219 -3.74 17.34 -7.70
CA VAL A 219 -3.58 16.58 -6.45
C VAL A 219 -2.34 15.68 -6.51
N PHE A 220 -2.10 15.00 -7.63
CA PHE A 220 -0.90 14.19 -7.83
C PHE A 220 0.38 15.01 -7.70
N ILE A 221 0.50 16.13 -8.44
CA ILE A 221 1.67 17.00 -8.39
C ILE A 221 1.88 17.55 -6.98
N THR A 222 0.81 18.02 -6.34
CA THR A 222 0.86 18.51 -4.95
C THR A 222 1.33 17.40 -4.00
N GLY A 223 0.83 16.17 -4.19
CA GLY A 223 1.24 15.00 -3.44
C GLY A 223 2.73 14.70 -3.59
N VAL A 224 3.25 14.74 -4.82
CA VAL A 224 4.69 14.54 -5.09
C VAL A 224 5.51 15.63 -4.41
N VAL A 225 5.12 16.90 -4.54
CA VAL A 225 5.82 18.01 -3.90
C VAL A 225 5.86 17.83 -2.37
N LEU A 226 4.71 17.54 -1.75
CA LEU A 226 4.64 17.31 -0.29
C LEU A 226 5.46 16.10 0.16
N LEU A 227 5.48 15.03 -0.64
CA LEU A 227 6.32 13.85 -0.39
C LEU A 227 7.80 14.23 -0.39
N LEU A 228 8.27 14.89 -1.44
CA LEU A 228 9.65 15.31 -1.58
C LEU A 228 10.06 16.34 -0.52
N LEU A 229 9.16 17.26 -0.16
CA LEU A 229 9.39 18.20 0.94
C LEU A 229 9.54 17.48 2.28
N GLY A 230 8.68 16.50 2.57
CA GLY A 230 8.78 15.72 3.81
C GLY A 230 10.06 14.90 3.90
N LEU A 231 10.48 14.28 2.78
CA LEU A 231 11.78 13.59 2.68
C LEU A 231 12.95 14.58 2.82
N GLY A 232 12.87 15.75 2.17
CA GLY A 232 13.88 16.80 2.27
C GLY A 232 14.04 17.33 3.70
N ILE A 233 12.93 17.55 4.42
CA ILE A 233 12.94 17.91 5.84
C ILE A 233 13.65 16.81 6.64
N GLY A 234 13.30 15.55 6.42
CA GLY A 234 13.94 14.41 7.10
C GLY A 234 15.40 14.19 6.73
N ILE A 235 15.91 14.73 5.63
CA ILE A 235 17.32 14.56 5.22
C ILE A 235 18.20 15.74 5.65
N PHE A 236 17.69 16.95 5.47
CA PHE A 236 18.48 18.19 5.57
C PHE A 236 18.18 19.00 6.82
N SER A 237 17.03 18.78 7.48
CA SER A 237 16.64 19.50 8.68
C SER A 237 16.80 18.64 9.93
N SER A 238 16.95 19.29 11.08
CA SER A 238 16.83 18.66 12.40
C SER A 238 15.37 18.57 12.86
N SER A 239 14.41 18.98 12.03
CA SER A 239 12.99 18.91 12.36
C SER A 239 12.46 17.48 12.34
N ASP A 240 11.66 17.16 13.33
CA ASP A 240 10.99 15.86 13.48
C ASP A 240 9.61 15.80 12.79
N LYS A 241 9.24 16.84 12.03
CA LYS A 241 7.90 16.98 11.43
C LYS A 241 7.79 16.50 9.98
N GLY A 242 8.86 15.96 9.40
CA GLY A 242 8.88 15.52 8.00
C GLY A 242 7.79 14.51 7.65
N ILE A 243 7.38 13.67 8.61
CA ILE A 243 6.32 12.66 8.44
C ILE A 243 4.97 13.25 8.04
N TRP A 244 4.62 14.46 8.50
CA TRP A 244 3.31 15.05 8.20
C TRP A 244 3.20 15.46 6.73
N SER A 245 4.24 16.11 6.20
CA SER A 245 4.30 16.45 4.78
C SER A 245 4.40 15.18 3.91
N ALA A 246 5.29 14.25 4.27
CA ALA A 246 5.49 13.02 3.51
C ALA A 246 4.28 12.09 3.51
N GLY A 247 3.61 11.96 4.66
CA GLY A 247 2.42 11.13 4.82
C GLY A 247 1.25 11.65 4.00
N ILE A 248 0.91 12.94 4.12
CA ILE A 248 -0.17 13.56 3.33
C ILE A 248 0.17 13.49 1.83
N GLY A 249 1.42 13.78 1.47
CA GLY A 249 1.88 13.70 0.08
C GLY A 249 1.70 12.29 -0.51
N THR A 250 2.07 11.26 0.25
CA THR A 250 1.86 9.86 -0.15
C THR A 250 0.39 9.53 -0.37
N VAL A 251 -0.50 9.96 0.54
CA VAL A 251 -1.95 9.72 0.39
C VAL A 251 -2.46 10.36 -0.91
N PHE A 252 -2.04 11.59 -1.22
CA PHE A 252 -2.45 12.28 -2.44
C PHE A 252 -1.93 11.58 -3.71
N VAL A 253 -0.67 11.14 -3.72
CA VAL A 253 -0.09 10.40 -4.85
C VAL A 253 -0.85 9.10 -5.06
N VAL A 254 -1.02 8.29 -4.01
CA VAL A 254 -1.68 6.98 -4.08
C VAL A 254 -3.14 7.13 -4.49
N ALA A 255 -3.88 8.06 -3.87
CA ALA A 255 -5.26 8.33 -4.25
C ALA A 255 -5.35 8.72 -5.73
N SER A 256 -4.50 9.62 -6.21
CA SER A 256 -4.51 10.05 -7.61
C SER A 256 -4.23 8.89 -8.57
N LEU A 257 -3.30 7.99 -8.24
CA LEU A 257 -3.01 6.80 -9.03
C LEU A 257 -4.21 5.84 -9.11
N PHE A 258 -4.97 5.67 -8.02
CA PHE A 258 -6.21 4.89 -8.06
C PHE A 258 -7.32 5.59 -8.85
N LEU A 259 -7.44 6.92 -8.75
CA LEU A 259 -8.43 7.68 -9.50
C LEU A 259 -8.18 7.58 -11.01
N ILE A 260 -6.94 7.70 -11.48
CA ILE A 260 -6.64 7.55 -12.92
C ILE A 260 -6.82 6.12 -13.43
N LEU A 261 -6.72 5.10 -12.57
CA LEU A 261 -6.94 3.70 -12.96
C LEU A 261 -8.41 3.44 -13.29
N GLY A 262 -9.33 4.05 -12.55
CA GLY A 262 -10.78 3.81 -12.69
C GLY A 262 -11.53 4.83 -13.53
N TYR A 263 -11.16 6.11 -13.47
CA TYR A 263 -11.88 7.18 -14.17
C TYR A 263 -11.49 7.31 -15.65
N ASN A 264 -12.27 8.12 -16.38
CA ASN A 264 -12.12 8.37 -17.81
C ASN A 264 -12.28 7.09 -18.68
N ASN A 265 -13.28 6.28 -18.34
CA ASN A 265 -13.64 5.04 -19.04
C ASN A 265 -12.46 4.06 -19.19
N THR A 266 -11.66 3.93 -18.14
CA THR A 266 -10.53 3.00 -18.09
C THR A 266 -10.95 1.70 -17.40
N ALA A 267 -10.47 0.57 -17.93
CA ALA A 267 -10.54 -0.69 -17.22
C ALA A 267 -9.44 -0.73 -16.15
N TYR A 268 -9.85 -0.71 -14.88
CA TYR A 268 -8.92 -0.64 -13.74
C TYR A 268 -8.23 -1.98 -13.45
N TYR A 269 -8.75 -3.09 -14.00
CA TYR A 269 -8.06 -4.38 -13.97
C TYR A 269 -8.14 -5.06 -15.35
N PRO A 270 -7.13 -4.82 -16.21
CA PRO A 270 -7.09 -5.40 -17.55
C PRO A 270 -6.90 -6.92 -17.54
N SER A 271 -7.57 -7.61 -18.46
CA SER A 271 -7.23 -9.00 -18.77
C SER A 271 -6.26 -9.09 -19.95
N LEU A 272 -5.21 -9.89 -19.76
CA LEU A 272 -4.22 -10.22 -20.77
C LEU A 272 -4.63 -11.43 -21.62
N SER A 273 -5.58 -12.24 -21.17
CA SER A 273 -6.04 -13.43 -21.89
C SER A 273 -7.19 -13.15 -22.82
N ASP A 274 -8.08 -12.22 -22.43
CA ASP A 274 -9.17 -11.74 -23.25
C ASP A 274 -9.47 -10.28 -22.88
N ILE A 275 -9.29 -9.38 -23.85
CA ILE A 275 -9.48 -7.94 -23.66
C ILE A 275 -10.89 -7.62 -23.16
N GLN A 276 -11.92 -8.36 -23.62
CA GLN A 276 -13.31 -8.11 -23.24
C GLN A 276 -13.64 -8.55 -21.82
N SER A 277 -12.84 -9.45 -21.25
CA SER A 277 -12.94 -9.86 -19.84
C SER A 277 -12.39 -8.81 -18.86
N SER A 278 -11.89 -7.67 -19.33
CA SER A 278 -11.32 -6.63 -18.46
C SER A 278 -12.36 -6.03 -17.51
N LEU A 279 -11.95 -5.77 -16.27
CA LEU A 279 -12.86 -5.22 -15.26
C LEU A 279 -12.84 -3.70 -15.26
N THR A 280 -14.02 -3.12 -15.33
CA THR A 280 -14.31 -1.69 -15.34
C THR A 280 -15.21 -1.36 -14.16
N ILE A 281 -15.29 -0.09 -13.77
CA ILE A 281 -16.19 0.31 -12.67
C ILE A 281 -17.64 -0.10 -12.99
N GLN A 282 -18.06 -0.02 -14.26
CA GLN A 282 -19.44 -0.27 -14.67
C GLN A 282 -19.82 -1.77 -14.69
N ASN A 283 -18.89 -2.66 -15.05
CA ASN A 283 -19.20 -4.10 -15.17
C ASN A 283 -19.00 -4.89 -13.87
N SER A 284 -18.22 -4.36 -12.94
CA SER A 284 -17.76 -5.10 -11.75
C SER A 284 -18.26 -4.54 -10.43
N SER A 285 -18.96 -3.40 -10.44
CA SER A 285 -19.54 -2.80 -9.25
C SER A 285 -20.77 -3.55 -8.75
N SER A 286 -21.00 -3.48 -7.44
CA SER A 286 -22.21 -3.99 -6.80
C SER A 286 -23.50 -3.30 -7.26
N SER A 287 -24.63 -3.87 -6.86
CA SER A 287 -25.96 -3.29 -7.13
C SER A 287 -26.08 -1.85 -6.60
N HIS A 288 -26.97 -1.07 -7.22
CA HIS A 288 -27.23 0.31 -6.79
C HIS A 288 -27.57 0.40 -5.30
N TYR A 289 -28.45 -0.49 -4.80
CA TYR A 289 -28.82 -0.53 -3.38
C TYR A 289 -27.62 -0.72 -2.46
N THR A 290 -26.72 -1.66 -2.80
CA THR A 290 -25.51 -1.92 -2.01
C THR A 290 -24.58 -0.71 -2.00
N LEU A 291 -24.35 -0.08 -3.16
CA LEU A 291 -23.49 1.09 -3.27
C LEU A 291 -24.08 2.31 -2.56
N GLU A 292 -25.40 2.48 -2.60
CA GLU A 292 -26.10 3.55 -1.89
C GLU A 292 -25.95 3.37 -0.37
N ALA A 293 -26.19 2.16 0.14
CA ALA A 293 -25.99 1.84 1.55
C ALA A 293 -24.53 2.08 1.99
N MET A 294 -23.55 1.63 1.20
CA MET A 294 -22.13 1.89 1.44
C MET A 294 -21.80 3.38 1.40
N SER A 295 -22.44 4.14 0.52
CA SER A 295 -22.24 5.59 0.43
C SER A 295 -22.68 6.26 1.72
N TYR A 296 -23.84 5.89 2.28
CA TYR A 296 -24.29 6.41 3.59
C TYR A 296 -23.33 6.02 4.72
N VAL A 297 -22.85 4.77 4.75
CA VAL A 297 -21.86 4.33 5.74
C VAL A 297 -20.54 5.10 5.58
N SER A 298 -20.12 5.42 4.36
CA SER A 298 -18.88 6.16 4.10
C SER A 298 -18.91 7.61 4.64
N LEU A 299 -20.10 8.18 4.88
CA LEU A 299 -20.24 9.47 5.59
C LEU A 299 -19.74 9.41 7.05
N LEU A 300 -19.58 8.20 7.63
CA LEU A 300 -18.99 8.01 8.96
C LEU A 300 -17.45 7.97 8.94
N VAL A 301 -16.81 7.92 7.76
CA VAL A 301 -15.34 7.89 7.64
C VAL A 301 -14.67 9.07 8.36
N PRO A 302 -15.14 10.33 8.27
CA PRO A 302 -14.54 11.44 9.03
C PRO A 302 -14.58 11.24 10.55
N PHE A 303 -15.64 10.60 11.08
CA PHE A 303 -15.72 10.29 12.51
C PHE A 303 -14.67 9.24 12.91
N VAL A 304 -14.53 8.17 12.11
CA VAL A 304 -13.50 7.14 12.33
C VAL A 304 -12.10 7.75 12.22
N LEU A 305 -11.86 8.62 11.25
CA LEU A 305 -10.59 9.35 11.12
C LEU A 305 -10.33 10.25 12.33
N GLY A 306 -11.34 10.95 12.84
CA GLY A 306 -11.24 11.76 14.06
C GLY A 306 -10.82 10.93 15.27
N TYR A 307 -11.42 9.75 15.44
CA TYR A 307 -11.01 8.79 16.47
C TYR A 307 -9.57 8.32 16.28
N ILE A 308 -9.17 7.93 15.07
CA ILE A 308 -7.79 7.48 14.78
C ILE A 308 -6.79 8.60 15.09
N VAL A 309 -7.08 9.84 14.69
CA VAL A 309 -6.24 11.02 14.98
C VAL A 309 -6.12 11.24 16.49
N MET A 310 -7.22 11.13 17.23
CA MET A 310 -7.20 11.28 18.69
C MET A 310 -6.40 10.16 19.35
N ALA A 311 -6.62 8.90 18.96
CA ALA A 311 -5.88 7.75 19.48
C ALA A 311 -4.38 7.90 19.20
N TRP A 312 -4.01 8.25 17.97
CA TRP A 312 -2.61 8.50 17.60
C TRP A 312 -1.99 9.66 18.38
N ARG A 313 -2.75 10.74 18.59
CA ARG A 313 -2.28 11.90 19.37
C ARG A 313 -2.04 11.55 20.84
N VAL A 314 -2.91 10.72 21.44
CA VAL A 314 -2.74 10.25 22.81
C VAL A 314 -1.52 9.33 22.92
N MET A 315 -1.32 8.43 21.95
CA MET A 315 -0.19 7.50 21.93
C MET A 315 1.17 8.16 21.66
N ASN A 316 1.21 9.26 20.91
CA ASN A 316 2.43 10.03 20.59
C ASN A 316 2.58 11.30 21.44
N ARG A 317 1.84 11.43 22.55
CA ARG A 317 1.93 12.62 23.41
C ARG A 317 3.32 12.76 24.03
N GLU A 318 3.92 11.63 24.41
CA GLU A 318 5.27 11.56 24.95
C GLU A 318 6.13 10.70 24.03
N LYS A 319 7.40 11.08 23.85
CA LYS A 319 8.33 10.31 23.03
C LYS A 319 8.75 9.05 23.78
N ILE A 320 8.86 7.95 23.05
CA ILE A 320 9.18 6.65 23.65
C ILE A 320 10.66 6.66 24.03
N THR A 321 10.92 6.40 25.31
CA THR A 321 12.28 6.31 25.88
C THR A 321 12.67 4.87 26.16
N VAL A 322 13.97 4.61 26.31
CA VAL A 322 14.48 3.27 26.67
C VAL A 322 13.96 2.82 28.04
N ASP A 323 13.83 3.75 28.98
CA ASP A 323 13.38 3.46 30.35
C ASP A 323 11.89 3.13 30.42
N GLU A 324 11.06 3.73 29.57
CA GLU A 324 9.64 3.37 29.43
C GLU A 324 9.50 1.92 28.94
N VAL A 325 10.22 1.54 27.88
CA VAL A 325 10.17 0.18 27.32
C VAL A 325 10.67 -0.87 28.32
N LYS A 326 11.68 -0.54 29.14
CA LYS A 326 12.20 -1.46 30.18
C LYS A 326 11.23 -1.66 31.34
N ASN A 327 10.38 -0.68 31.64
CA ASN A 327 9.44 -0.71 32.76
C ASN A 327 8.03 -1.17 32.36
N ASP A 328 7.73 -1.33 31.06
CA ASP A 328 6.43 -1.77 30.58
C ASP A 328 6.27 -3.31 30.63
N PRO A 329 5.29 -3.85 31.38
CA PRO A 329 5.01 -5.29 31.41
C PRO A 329 4.48 -5.86 30.09
N HIS A 330 4.06 -5.01 29.14
CA HIS A 330 3.53 -5.40 27.82
C HIS A 330 4.49 -5.13 26.66
N HIS A 331 5.81 -5.07 26.90
CA HIS A 331 6.79 -4.82 25.85
C HIS A 331 6.88 -5.96 24.81
N TYR A 332 6.94 -5.57 23.54
CA TYR A 332 7.14 -6.44 22.36
C TYR A 332 8.63 -6.70 22.05
#